data_AF-A0A2E1GQY5-F1
#
_entry.id   AF-A0A2E1GQY5-F1
#
_cell.length_a   1.000
_cell.length_b   1.000
_cell.length_c   1.000
_cell.angle_alpha   90.00
_cell.angle_beta   90.00
_cell.angle_gamma   90.00
#
_symmetry.space_group_name_H-M   'P 1'
#
loop_
_entity.id
_entity.type
_entity.pdbx_description
1 polymer ?
#
loop_
_entity_poly.entity_id
_entity_poly.type
_entity_poly.pdbx_seq_one_letter_code
_entity_poly.pdbx_strand_id
1 'polypeptide(L)'
;MSNKISLTIFFIILAVSKSFNQNKDAYLYSYFINNGSDGLHLAYSLDGYDWKTLNNNKSFVTPTIGNDKLMRDPCIIFGPDKKFHMVYTISWRERSIGYTSSKDLINWSKQIEIPVMVHEKNALNCWAPEIFFDSKSKSYIIIWSTTIPGRFKETDESGDSIDTHTPLHFEKNSNIKLTYNHRLYYTTTKNFINFSETKLFFDQGFNVIDGTINKSNDNYLLFIKNETRYPPQKNIRITSTKDLFGEFQPVSKPITGNYWAEGPSSIKIGKFWHVYFDKYMTTGNRMGAVKSKDLINWEDISDKINFPENALHGSIFRVKQNVLKKLLELK
;
A
#
# COMPACT_ATOMS: atom_id res chain seq x y z
N MET A 1 74.99 -38.05 -18.89
CA MET A 1 73.58 -38.29 -19.29
C MET A 1 72.68 -37.79 -18.15
N SER A 2 71.60 -37.08 -18.49
CA SER A 2 70.97 -36.07 -17.63
C SER A 2 70.06 -36.64 -16.52
N ASN A 3 70.19 -36.13 -15.30
CA ASN A 3 69.17 -36.30 -14.25
C ASN A 3 68.14 -35.16 -14.38
N LYS A 4 66.90 -35.51 -14.73
CA LYS A 4 65.75 -34.59 -14.72
C LYS A 4 65.08 -34.66 -13.34
N ILE A 5 65.16 -33.57 -12.59
CA ILE A 5 64.34 -33.33 -11.40
C ILE A 5 63.04 -32.69 -11.88
N SER A 6 61.91 -33.39 -11.72
CA SER A 6 60.58 -32.87 -12.00
C SER A 6 60.09 -32.09 -10.78
N LEU A 7 59.96 -30.77 -10.92
CA LEU A 7 59.42 -29.88 -9.89
C LEU A 7 57.89 -29.81 -10.09
N THR A 8 57.12 -30.50 -9.26
CA THR A 8 55.66 -30.41 -9.28
C THR A 8 55.22 -29.19 -8.46
N ILE A 9 54.78 -28.14 -9.13
CA ILE A 9 54.22 -26.93 -8.51
C ILE A 9 52.76 -27.20 -8.13
N PHE A 10 52.46 -27.19 -6.83
CA PHE A 10 51.10 -27.29 -6.31
C PHE A 10 50.44 -25.89 -6.37
N PHE A 11 49.52 -25.68 -7.30
CA PHE A 11 48.70 -24.47 -7.33
C PHE A 11 47.60 -24.57 -6.26
N ILE A 12 47.78 -23.87 -5.15
CA ILE A 12 46.72 -23.66 -4.15
C ILE A 12 45.76 -22.62 -4.74
N ILE A 13 44.62 -23.07 -5.24
CA ILE A 13 43.50 -22.21 -5.60
C ILE A 13 42.85 -21.72 -4.31
N LEU A 14 43.22 -20.51 -3.87
CA LEU A 14 42.49 -19.77 -2.85
C LEU A 14 41.11 -19.42 -3.41
N ALA A 15 40.11 -20.24 -3.08
CA ALA A 15 38.71 -19.90 -3.27
C ALA A 15 38.38 -18.70 -2.40
N VAL A 16 38.44 -17.50 -2.99
CA VAL A 16 37.89 -16.29 -2.39
C VAL A 16 36.38 -16.45 -2.38
N SER A 17 35.86 -16.99 -1.29
CA SER A 17 34.44 -16.90 -0.95
C SER A 17 34.12 -15.42 -0.80
N LYS A 18 33.58 -14.81 -1.87
CA LYS A 18 32.82 -13.57 -1.74
C LYS A 18 31.73 -13.88 -0.73
N SER A 19 31.91 -13.40 0.49
CA SER A 19 30.81 -13.23 1.42
C SER A 19 29.82 -12.30 0.73
N PHE A 20 28.81 -12.90 0.08
CA PHE A 20 27.59 -12.18 -0.23
C PHE A 20 27.17 -11.60 1.10
N ASN A 21 27.25 -10.28 1.22
CA ASN A 21 26.70 -9.56 2.36
C ASN A 21 25.22 -9.91 2.35
N GLN A 22 24.84 -10.91 3.14
CA GLN A 22 23.52 -11.51 3.11
C GLN A 22 22.57 -10.37 3.45
N ASN A 23 21.79 -9.95 2.45
CA ASN A 23 20.92 -8.79 2.57
C ASN A 23 20.05 -9.05 3.81
N LYS A 24 20.28 -8.31 4.90
CA LYS A 24 19.76 -8.66 6.24
C LYS A 24 18.23 -8.55 6.33
N ASP A 25 17.65 -7.96 5.30
CA ASP A 25 16.25 -7.63 5.21
C ASP A 25 15.58 -8.46 4.12
N ALA A 26 14.33 -8.83 4.38
CA ALA A 26 13.39 -9.34 3.40
C ALA A 26 12.25 -8.34 3.24
N TYR A 27 11.48 -8.49 2.18
CA TYR A 27 10.29 -7.70 1.91
C TYR A 27 9.06 -8.59 2.06
N LEU A 28 8.01 -8.04 2.67
CA LEU A 28 6.69 -8.66 2.70
C LEU A 28 5.72 -7.80 1.92
N TYR A 29 4.74 -8.47 1.34
CA TYR A 29 3.60 -7.89 0.66
C TYR A 29 2.33 -8.37 1.36
N SER A 30 1.57 -7.44 1.94
CA SER A 30 0.21 -7.69 2.38
C SER A 30 -0.75 -7.44 1.23
N TYR A 31 -1.67 -8.36 1.01
CA TYR A 31 -2.65 -8.27 -0.05
C TYR A 31 -3.95 -8.96 0.33
N PHE A 32 -4.95 -8.76 -0.50
CA PHE A 32 -6.18 -9.54 -0.48
C PHE A 32 -6.38 -10.17 -1.87
N ILE A 33 -7.26 -11.16 -1.93
CA ILE A 33 -7.70 -11.79 -3.18
C ILE A 33 -9.20 -11.61 -3.35
N ASN A 34 -9.70 -11.75 -4.58
CA ASN A 34 -11.12 -11.62 -4.90
C ASN A 34 -11.69 -10.29 -4.36
N ASN A 35 -12.71 -10.36 -3.50
CA ASN A 35 -13.30 -9.19 -2.85
C ASN A 35 -12.73 -8.90 -1.44
N GLY A 36 -11.75 -9.69 -0.97
CA GLY A 36 -11.16 -9.55 0.37
C GLY A 36 -12.00 -10.16 1.50
N SER A 37 -12.91 -11.08 1.18
CA SER A 37 -13.79 -11.72 2.17
C SER A 37 -13.10 -12.80 3.02
N ASP A 38 -11.99 -13.38 2.54
CA ASP A 38 -11.21 -14.38 3.27
C ASP A 38 -10.10 -13.75 4.13
N GLY A 39 -9.59 -12.60 3.68
CA GLY A 39 -8.86 -11.63 4.48
C GLY A 39 -7.39 -11.44 4.12
N LEU A 40 -6.52 -11.30 5.12
CA LEU A 40 -5.11 -10.95 4.91
C LEU A 40 -4.34 -12.11 4.29
N HIS A 41 -3.72 -11.88 3.15
CA HIS A 41 -2.67 -12.74 2.60
C HIS A 41 -1.31 -12.08 2.70
N LEU A 42 -0.25 -12.89 2.78
CA LEU A 42 1.13 -12.43 2.81
C LEU A 42 1.97 -13.16 1.76
N ALA A 43 2.84 -12.39 1.11
CA ALA A 43 3.89 -12.91 0.24
C ALA A 43 5.22 -12.28 0.65
N TYR A 44 6.33 -12.87 0.23
CA TYR A 44 7.67 -12.38 0.51
C TYR A 44 8.52 -12.28 -0.75
N SER A 45 9.49 -11.38 -0.71
CA SER A 45 10.55 -11.28 -1.70
C SER A 45 11.89 -10.96 -1.04
N LEU A 46 12.98 -11.45 -1.62
CA LEU A 46 14.34 -11.15 -1.17
C LEU A 46 15.01 -10.05 -2.01
N ASP A 47 14.46 -9.77 -3.20
CA ASP A 47 15.01 -8.82 -4.16
C ASP A 47 14.02 -7.72 -4.56
N GLY A 48 12.73 -7.87 -4.23
CA GLY A 48 11.64 -7.00 -4.62
C GLY A 48 11.07 -7.28 -6.01
N TYR A 49 11.53 -8.32 -6.70
CA TYR A 49 11.08 -8.66 -8.06
C TYR A 49 10.30 -9.97 -8.06
N ASP A 50 10.79 -11.01 -7.38
CA ASP A 50 10.12 -12.30 -7.31
C ASP A 50 9.40 -12.46 -5.96
N TRP A 51 8.07 -12.49 -5.98
CA TRP A 51 7.21 -12.57 -4.78
C TRP A 51 6.55 -13.93 -4.66
N LYS A 52 6.76 -14.57 -3.51
CA LYS A 52 6.27 -15.92 -3.22
C LYS A 52 5.27 -15.90 -2.08
N THR A 53 4.18 -16.65 -2.22
CA THR A 53 3.15 -16.76 -1.19
C THR A 53 3.72 -17.34 0.11
N LEU A 54 3.18 -16.90 1.24
CA LEU A 54 3.37 -17.52 2.54
C LEU A 54 2.13 -18.33 2.92
N ASN A 55 2.28 -19.28 3.85
CA ASN A 55 1.16 -20.06 4.39
C ASN A 55 0.32 -20.77 3.29
N ASN A 56 0.97 -21.23 2.22
CA ASN A 56 0.32 -21.80 1.02
C ASN A 56 -0.82 -20.92 0.46
N ASN A 57 -0.65 -19.60 0.48
CA ASN A 57 -1.66 -18.63 0.04
C ASN A 57 -2.99 -18.74 0.82
N LYS A 58 -2.95 -19.21 2.07
CA LYS A 58 -4.10 -19.16 2.98
C LYS A 58 -4.08 -17.85 3.76
N SER A 59 -5.27 -17.32 3.98
CA SER A 59 -5.47 -16.11 4.80
C SER A 59 -4.90 -16.29 6.22
N PHE A 60 -4.20 -15.26 6.69
CA PHE A 60 -3.65 -15.11 8.04
C PHE A 60 -4.67 -14.51 9.01
N VAL A 61 -5.62 -13.72 8.50
CA VAL A 61 -6.61 -13.02 9.31
C VAL A 61 -7.93 -12.95 8.55
N THR A 62 -8.95 -13.62 9.05
CA THR A 62 -10.31 -13.50 8.51
C THR A 62 -10.99 -12.24 9.05
N PRO A 63 -11.62 -11.40 8.22
CA PRO A 63 -12.36 -10.21 8.69
C PRO A 63 -13.55 -10.58 9.59
N THR A 64 -13.69 -9.88 10.71
CA THR A 64 -14.77 -10.09 11.69
C THR A 64 -15.58 -8.84 12.01
N ILE A 65 -15.23 -7.69 11.41
CA ILE A 65 -15.85 -6.38 11.63
C ILE A 65 -16.34 -5.78 10.31
N GLY A 66 -17.21 -4.78 10.40
CA GLY A 66 -17.95 -4.24 9.25
C GLY A 66 -19.09 -5.17 8.81
N ASN A 67 -20.14 -4.59 8.23
CA ASN A 67 -21.32 -5.31 7.77
C ASN A 67 -21.00 -6.26 6.61
N ASP A 68 -20.12 -5.83 5.70
CA ASP A 68 -19.69 -6.65 4.55
C ASP A 68 -18.59 -7.66 4.92
N LYS A 69 -17.97 -7.52 6.12
CA LYS A 69 -16.85 -8.34 6.61
C LYS A 69 -15.75 -8.47 5.56
N LEU A 70 -15.25 -7.33 5.07
CA LEU A 70 -14.14 -7.31 4.13
C LEU A 70 -12.82 -6.96 4.84
N MET A 71 -11.73 -7.40 4.25
CA MET A 71 -10.40 -6.90 4.51
C MET A 71 -9.71 -6.68 3.18
N ARG A 72 -9.92 -5.47 2.63
CA ARG A 72 -9.28 -5.01 1.40
C ARG A 72 -8.20 -3.99 1.73
N ASP A 73 -7.26 -3.84 0.81
CA ASP A 73 -6.20 -2.85 0.86
C ASP A 73 -5.39 -2.89 2.18
N PRO A 74 -4.97 -4.07 2.68
CA PRO A 74 -4.32 -4.15 3.98
C PRO A 74 -2.98 -3.42 3.98
N CYS A 75 -2.84 -2.40 4.81
CA CYS A 75 -1.60 -1.65 5.00
C CYS A 75 -0.95 -1.98 6.34
N ILE A 76 0.29 -2.48 6.31
CA ILE A 76 1.05 -2.92 7.49
C ILE A 76 2.32 -2.11 7.68
N ILE A 77 2.55 -1.62 8.91
CA ILE A 77 3.85 -1.08 9.33
C ILE A 77 4.35 -1.75 10.60
N PHE A 78 5.68 -1.72 10.80
CA PHE A 78 6.29 -2.05 12.09
C PHE A 78 6.52 -0.76 12.90
N GLY A 79 5.81 -0.61 14.01
CA GLY A 79 5.85 0.55 14.89
C GLY A 79 7.05 0.57 15.85
N PRO A 80 7.38 1.75 16.43
CA PRO A 80 8.42 1.87 17.46
C PRO A 80 8.10 1.10 18.75
N ASP A 81 6.83 0.75 18.98
CA ASP A 81 6.37 -0.09 20.09
C ASP A 81 6.65 -1.59 19.87
N LYS A 82 7.35 -1.93 18.79
CA LYS A 82 7.75 -3.27 18.38
C LYS A 82 6.57 -4.18 18.02
N LYS A 83 5.50 -3.59 17.46
CA LYS A 83 4.37 -4.33 16.89
C LYS A 83 4.20 -4.01 15.42
N PHE A 84 3.64 -4.97 14.70
CA PHE A 84 3.02 -4.74 13.41
C PHE A 84 1.63 -4.18 13.64
N HIS A 85 1.30 -3.10 12.94
CA HIS A 85 -0.02 -2.48 12.93
C HIS A 85 -0.59 -2.59 11.53
N MET A 86 -1.85 -3.00 11.43
CA MET A 86 -2.56 -3.11 10.17
C MET A 86 -3.81 -2.27 10.19
N VAL A 87 -4.03 -1.50 9.13
CA VAL A 87 -5.32 -0.88 8.78
C VAL A 87 -5.83 -1.44 7.47
N TYR A 88 -7.15 -1.48 7.27
CA TYR A 88 -7.78 -2.06 6.09
C TYR A 88 -9.21 -1.56 5.87
N THR A 89 -9.69 -1.67 4.63
CA THR A 89 -11.09 -1.39 4.25
C THR A 89 -12.00 -2.52 4.72
N ILE A 90 -13.10 -2.18 5.42
CA ILE A 90 -14.03 -3.17 6.01
C ILE A 90 -15.34 -3.38 5.25
N SER A 91 -15.72 -2.40 4.41
CA SER A 91 -16.98 -2.40 3.67
C SER A 91 -16.92 -1.41 2.50
N TRP A 92 -17.78 -1.63 1.50
CA TRP A 92 -17.97 -0.72 0.39
C TRP A 92 -18.64 0.61 0.79
N ARG A 93 -19.45 0.64 1.85
CA ARG A 93 -20.36 1.76 2.14
C ARG A 93 -20.26 2.30 3.57
N GLU A 94 -19.32 1.79 4.36
CA GLU A 94 -19.15 2.24 5.73
C GLU A 94 -18.25 3.46 5.86
N ARG A 95 -18.47 4.16 6.97
CA ARG A 95 -17.75 5.37 7.37
C ARG A 95 -16.68 5.07 8.41
N SER A 96 -16.17 3.85 8.38
CA SER A 96 -15.24 3.27 9.32
C SER A 96 -14.17 2.46 8.59
N ILE A 97 -13.04 2.25 9.24
CA ILE A 97 -11.94 1.39 8.77
C ILE A 97 -11.61 0.35 9.84
N GLY A 98 -10.90 -0.71 9.45
CA GLY A 98 -10.47 -1.75 10.36
C GLY A 98 -9.06 -1.50 10.90
N TYR A 99 -8.80 -1.98 12.11
CA TYR A 99 -7.48 -2.02 12.71
C TYR A 99 -7.24 -3.33 13.45
N THR A 100 -6.03 -3.87 13.33
CA THR A 100 -5.52 -4.92 14.21
C THR A 100 -3.99 -4.82 14.31
N SER A 101 -3.40 -5.53 15.26
CA SER A 101 -1.95 -5.54 15.49
C SER A 101 -1.43 -6.93 15.78
N SER A 102 -0.14 -7.14 15.54
CA SER A 102 0.53 -8.40 15.81
C SER A 102 1.96 -8.16 16.31
N LYS A 103 2.51 -9.10 17.08
CA LYS A 103 3.94 -9.09 17.44
C LYS A 103 4.81 -9.87 16.44
N ASP A 104 4.20 -10.73 15.64
CA ASP A 104 4.90 -11.74 14.84
C ASP A 104 4.32 -11.97 13.44
N LEU A 105 3.25 -11.25 13.06
CA LEU A 105 2.45 -11.43 11.83
C LEU A 105 1.67 -12.74 11.75
N ILE A 106 1.65 -13.52 12.83
CA ILE A 106 0.97 -14.83 12.92
C ILE A 106 -0.22 -14.71 13.87
N ASN A 107 0.03 -14.19 15.06
CA ASN A 107 -0.96 -14.01 16.11
C ASN A 107 -1.44 -12.57 16.10
N TRP A 108 -2.69 -12.37 15.70
CA TRP A 108 -3.30 -11.05 15.56
C TRP A 108 -4.24 -10.73 16.72
N SER A 109 -4.25 -9.47 17.13
CA SER A 109 -5.18 -8.98 18.14
C SER A 109 -6.62 -9.00 17.62
N LYS A 110 -7.57 -8.83 18.54
CA LYS A 110 -8.97 -8.56 18.17
C LYS A 110 -9.03 -7.36 17.21
N GLN A 111 -9.84 -7.49 16.17
CA GLN A 111 -10.10 -6.44 15.20
C GLN A 111 -10.95 -5.34 15.85
N ILE A 112 -10.57 -4.10 15.58
CA ILE A 112 -11.23 -2.89 16.09
C ILE A 112 -11.70 -2.08 14.88
N GLU A 113 -12.96 -1.67 14.93
CA GLU A 113 -13.50 -0.70 13.98
C GLU A 113 -13.15 0.72 14.44
N ILE A 114 -12.57 1.52 13.54
CA ILE A 114 -12.25 2.93 13.79
C ILE A 114 -13.26 3.79 13.00
N PRO A 115 -14.16 4.55 13.67
CA PRO A 115 -15.26 5.27 13.05
C PRO A 115 -14.81 6.62 12.44
N VAL A 116 -13.86 6.58 11.51
CA VAL A 116 -13.12 7.76 11.02
C VAL A 116 -13.99 8.82 10.33
N MET A 117 -15.16 8.46 9.79
CA MET A 117 -16.08 9.38 9.10
C MET A 117 -17.52 9.34 9.62
N VAL A 118 -17.81 8.68 10.76
CA VAL A 118 -19.18 8.54 11.26
C VAL A 118 -19.85 9.90 11.57
N HIS A 119 -19.05 10.91 11.94
CA HIS A 119 -19.50 12.29 12.14
C HIS A 119 -20.02 12.95 10.85
N GLU A 120 -19.55 12.48 9.69
CA GLU A 120 -19.89 13.02 8.38
C GLU A 120 -21.05 12.23 7.75
N LYS A 121 -22.27 12.77 7.82
CA LYS A 121 -23.50 12.06 7.42
C LYS A 121 -23.52 11.67 5.94
N ASN A 122 -22.89 12.48 5.09
CA ASN A 122 -22.91 12.31 3.63
C ASN A 122 -21.68 11.57 3.09
N ALA A 123 -20.76 11.12 3.95
CA ALA A 123 -19.63 10.32 3.52
C ALA A 123 -20.12 8.96 2.99
N LEU A 124 -19.72 8.64 1.76
CA LEU A 124 -20.15 7.41 1.10
C LEU A 124 -19.32 6.20 1.51
N ASN A 125 -18.06 6.42 1.87
CA ASN A 125 -17.08 5.35 2.01
C ASN A 125 -15.84 5.76 2.84
N CYS A 126 -15.09 4.77 3.31
CA CYS A 126 -13.73 4.90 3.85
C CYS A 126 -12.87 3.78 3.27
N TRP A 127 -12.11 4.09 2.21
CA TRP A 127 -11.39 3.08 1.44
C TRP A 127 -9.88 3.28 1.46
N ALA A 128 -9.17 2.18 1.19
CA ALA A 128 -7.73 2.10 1.06
C ALA A 128 -6.99 2.88 2.16
N PRO A 129 -7.21 2.54 3.45
CA PRO A 129 -6.51 3.21 4.51
C PRO A 129 -5.03 2.85 4.48
N GLU A 130 -4.18 3.85 4.70
CA GLU A 130 -2.74 3.67 4.87
C GLU A 130 -2.30 4.23 6.21
N ILE A 131 -1.34 3.55 6.84
CA ILE A 131 -0.74 3.96 8.10
C ILE A 131 0.75 4.28 7.93
N PHE A 132 1.18 5.39 8.53
CA PHE A 132 2.57 5.81 8.57
C PHE A 132 2.93 6.29 9.99
N PHE A 133 4.13 5.98 10.47
CA PHE A 133 4.62 6.52 11.74
C PHE A 133 5.52 7.73 11.50
N ASP A 134 5.07 8.90 11.94
CA ASP A 134 5.85 10.13 11.87
C ASP A 134 6.76 10.26 13.11
N SER A 135 8.07 10.14 12.89
CA SER A 135 9.07 10.26 13.94
C SER A 135 9.15 11.66 14.54
N LYS A 136 8.76 12.72 13.81
CA LYS A 136 8.83 14.12 14.27
C LYS A 136 7.78 14.39 15.34
N SER A 137 6.52 14.05 15.06
CA SER A 137 5.40 14.18 16.00
C SER A 137 5.26 12.98 16.95
N LYS A 138 6.02 11.90 16.74
CA LYS A 138 5.94 10.63 17.46
C LYS A 138 4.51 10.08 17.49
N SER A 139 3.83 10.16 16.35
CA SER A 139 2.45 9.73 16.19
C SER A 139 2.28 8.96 14.89
N TYR A 140 1.34 8.02 14.89
CA TYR A 140 0.84 7.41 13.68
C TYR A 140 -0.11 8.38 12.99
N ILE A 141 0.03 8.53 11.68
CA ILE A 141 -0.97 9.10 10.80
C ILE A 141 -1.65 7.95 10.07
N ILE A 142 -2.98 7.99 10.01
CA ILE A 142 -3.79 7.09 9.20
C ILE A 142 -4.48 7.96 8.17
N ILE A 143 -4.27 7.68 6.90
CA ILE A 143 -4.94 8.35 5.77
C ILE A 143 -5.91 7.38 5.11
N TRP A 144 -6.98 7.88 4.51
CA TRP A 144 -7.93 7.06 3.73
C TRP A 144 -8.65 7.93 2.70
N SER A 145 -9.33 7.28 1.76
CA SER A 145 -10.06 7.95 0.69
C SER A 145 -11.56 7.98 0.96
N THR A 146 -12.19 9.14 0.84
CA THR A 146 -13.64 9.30 1.05
C THR A 146 -14.24 10.24 0.01
N THR A 147 -15.39 9.85 -0.53
CA THR A 147 -16.28 10.72 -1.32
C THR A 147 -17.36 11.32 -0.42
N ILE A 148 -17.60 12.62 -0.60
CA ILE A 148 -18.69 13.35 0.06
C ILE A 148 -19.36 14.22 -1.01
N PRO A 149 -20.55 13.84 -1.49
CA PRO A 149 -21.23 14.53 -2.58
C PRO A 149 -21.37 16.03 -2.30
N GLY A 150 -21.09 16.85 -3.31
CA GLY A 150 -21.21 18.31 -3.28
C GLY A 150 -20.10 19.04 -2.51
N ARG A 151 -19.14 18.32 -1.90
CA ARG A 151 -18.04 18.96 -1.15
C ARG A 151 -17.01 19.62 -2.07
N PHE A 152 -16.71 18.99 -3.20
CA PHE A 152 -15.77 19.48 -4.21
C PHE A 152 -16.50 19.58 -5.54
N LYS A 153 -17.32 20.63 -5.68
CA LYS A 153 -18.31 20.80 -6.76
C LYS A 153 -17.67 20.76 -8.15
N GLU A 154 -16.46 21.30 -8.27
CA GLU A 154 -15.71 21.39 -9.52
C GLU A 154 -15.34 20.01 -10.08
N THR A 155 -15.24 18.99 -9.23
CA THR A 155 -14.84 17.63 -9.61
C THR A 155 -15.88 16.57 -9.26
N ASP A 156 -17.09 16.96 -8.89
CA ASP A 156 -18.10 16.06 -8.28
C ASP A 156 -18.65 15.00 -9.24
N GLU A 157 -18.52 15.24 -10.54
CA GLU A 157 -18.87 14.28 -11.60
C GLU A 157 -17.64 13.62 -12.25
N SER A 158 -16.45 13.82 -11.70
CA SER A 158 -15.21 13.35 -12.32
C SER A 158 -14.91 11.87 -12.08
N GLY A 159 -15.63 11.22 -11.18
CA GLY A 159 -15.40 9.83 -10.78
C GLY A 159 -16.21 8.80 -11.56
N ASP A 160 -16.07 7.54 -11.17
CA ASP A 160 -16.94 6.46 -11.65
C ASP A 160 -18.34 6.61 -11.07
N SER A 161 -19.36 6.27 -11.87
CA SER A 161 -20.76 6.34 -11.46
C SER A 161 -21.06 5.31 -10.37
N ILE A 162 -21.87 5.71 -9.39
CA ILE A 162 -22.26 4.84 -8.28
C ILE A 162 -23.62 4.22 -8.62
N ASP A 163 -23.59 3.11 -9.37
CA ASP A 163 -24.83 2.44 -9.80
C ASP A 163 -25.17 1.23 -8.92
N THR A 164 -24.16 0.54 -8.38
CA THR A 164 -24.32 -0.74 -7.66
C THR A 164 -24.16 -0.64 -6.14
N HIS A 165 -23.66 0.49 -5.63
CA HIS A 165 -23.33 0.68 -4.21
C HIS A 165 -23.84 2.01 -3.66
N THR A 166 -24.96 2.53 -4.19
CA THR A 166 -25.59 3.73 -3.64
C THR A 166 -25.91 3.51 -2.16
N PRO A 167 -25.50 4.41 -1.25
CA PRO A 167 -25.88 4.27 0.15
C PRO A 167 -27.39 4.40 0.34
N LEU A 168 -27.98 3.60 1.24
CA LEU A 168 -29.43 3.55 1.51
C LEU A 168 -30.07 4.92 1.73
N HIS A 169 -29.34 5.88 2.32
CA HIS A 169 -29.85 7.22 2.58
C HIS A 169 -29.95 8.11 1.33
N PHE A 170 -29.29 7.74 0.24
CA PHE A 170 -29.38 8.39 -1.07
C PHE A 170 -30.31 7.64 -2.05
N GLU A 171 -30.62 6.36 -1.83
CA GLU A 171 -31.47 5.55 -2.73
C GLU A 171 -32.87 6.15 -2.97
N LYS A 172 -33.41 6.91 -2.02
CA LYS A 172 -34.72 7.57 -2.15
C LYS A 172 -34.69 8.82 -3.05
N ASN A 173 -33.52 9.30 -3.46
CA ASN A 173 -33.35 10.47 -4.32
C ASN A 173 -32.93 10.07 -5.74
N SER A 174 -33.88 9.58 -6.54
CA SER A 174 -33.66 9.05 -7.90
C SER A 174 -33.08 10.06 -8.92
N ASN A 175 -33.02 11.36 -8.57
CA ASN A 175 -32.52 12.42 -9.44
C ASN A 175 -31.07 12.83 -9.15
N ILE A 176 -30.41 12.22 -8.14
CA ILE A 176 -29.02 12.54 -7.81
C ILE A 176 -28.11 11.57 -8.55
N LYS A 177 -27.37 12.07 -9.54
CA LYS A 177 -26.24 11.36 -10.14
C LYS A 177 -25.07 11.42 -9.17
N LEU A 178 -24.69 10.28 -8.61
CA LEU A 178 -23.53 10.17 -7.72
C LEU A 178 -22.33 9.62 -8.48
N THR A 179 -21.18 10.24 -8.26
CA THR A 179 -19.89 9.67 -8.66
C THR A 179 -18.94 9.59 -7.49
N TYR A 180 -17.99 8.67 -7.55
CA TYR A 180 -16.92 8.55 -6.57
C TYR A 180 -15.87 9.66 -6.77
N ASN A 181 -16.07 10.81 -6.12
CA ASN A 181 -15.17 11.96 -6.10
C ASN A 181 -14.38 12.03 -4.78
N HIS A 182 -13.30 11.25 -4.71
CA HIS A 182 -12.53 11.07 -3.49
C HIS A 182 -11.57 12.21 -3.21
N ARG A 183 -11.31 12.43 -1.91
CA ARG A 183 -10.09 13.06 -1.39
C ARG A 183 -9.51 12.22 -0.26
N LEU A 184 -8.24 12.48 0.06
CA LEU A 184 -7.61 11.87 1.22
C LEU A 184 -7.96 12.65 2.48
N TYR A 185 -8.36 11.93 3.51
CA TYR A 185 -8.57 12.43 4.87
C TYR A 185 -7.59 11.74 5.81
N TYR A 186 -7.37 12.32 6.99
CA TYR A 186 -6.49 11.72 7.98
C TYR A 186 -6.99 11.90 9.42
N THR A 187 -6.50 11.01 10.26
CA THR A 187 -6.48 11.15 11.72
C THR A 187 -5.09 10.78 12.22
N THR A 188 -4.77 11.17 13.45
CA THR A 188 -3.53 10.81 14.13
C THR A 188 -3.81 10.09 15.42
N THR A 189 -2.92 9.18 15.80
CA THR A 189 -2.98 8.47 17.08
C THR A 189 -1.59 8.14 17.59
N LYS A 190 -1.44 7.97 18.91
CA LYS A 190 -0.22 7.43 19.52
C LYS A 190 -0.37 5.99 19.99
N ASN A 191 -1.60 5.49 20.09
CA ASN A 191 -1.91 4.27 20.81
C ASN A 191 -3.07 3.44 20.22
N PHE A 192 -3.69 3.89 19.12
CA PHE A 192 -4.85 3.24 18.49
C PHE A 192 -6.09 3.12 19.39
N ILE A 193 -6.15 3.95 20.43
CA ILE A 193 -7.31 4.09 21.32
C ILE A 193 -7.90 5.49 21.16
N ASN A 194 -7.04 6.50 21.24
CA ASN A 194 -7.44 7.89 21.07
C ASN A 194 -7.00 8.38 19.70
N PHE A 195 -7.92 9.01 18.98
CA PHE A 195 -7.71 9.54 17.65
C PHE A 195 -7.97 11.05 17.66
N SER A 196 -7.20 11.80 16.89
CA SER A 196 -7.52 13.21 16.63
C SER A 196 -8.79 13.32 15.80
N GLU A 197 -9.38 14.51 15.77
CA GLU A 197 -10.42 14.82 14.79
C GLU A 197 -9.92 14.56 13.37
N THR A 198 -10.83 14.08 12.54
CA THR A 198 -10.58 13.86 11.12
C THR A 198 -10.42 15.19 10.41
N LYS A 199 -9.42 15.27 9.53
CA LYS A 199 -9.14 16.46 8.71
C LYS A 199 -8.89 16.06 7.26
N LEU A 200 -9.11 16.99 6.34
CA LEU A 200 -8.69 16.84 4.95
C LEU A 200 -7.16 16.73 4.92
N PHE A 201 -6.64 15.68 4.28
CA PHE A 201 -5.20 15.44 4.17
C PHE A 201 -4.64 16.00 2.86
N PHE A 202 -5.32 15.72 1.75
CA PHE A 202 -4.81 16.08 0.43
C PHE A 202 -5.95 16.38 -0.55
N ASP A 203 -5.85 17.57 -1.16
CA ASP A 203 -6.65 18.02 -2.29
C ASP A 203 -5.80 18.98 -3.13
N GLN A 204 -5.74 18.73 -4.44
CA GLN A 204 -5.14 19.63 -5.43
C GLN A 204 -6.05 19.80 -6.66
N GLY A 205 -7.37 19.77 -6.45
CA GLY A 205 -8.35 20.09 -7.49
C GLY A 205 -8.65 18.95 -8.47
N PHE A 206 -8.41 17.70 -8.07
CA PHE A 206 -8.77 16.51 -8.87
C PHE A 206 -9.12 15.33 -7.96
N ASN A 207 -9.76 14.30 -8.53
CA ASN A 207 -10.18 13.10 -7.81
C ASN A 207 -8.98 12.26 -7.34
N VAL A 208 -8.81 12.10 -6.03
CA VAL A 208 -7.64 11.45 -5.42
C VAL A 208 -8.07 10.27 -4.57
N ILE A 209 -7.51 9.10 -4.85
CA ILE A 209 -7.69 7.88 -4.06
C ILE A 209 -6.33 7.17 -3.89
N ASP A 210 -6.27 6.18 -2.99
CA ASP A 210 -5.13 5.29 -2.74
C ASP A 210 -3.82 6.04 -2.46
N GLY A 211 -3.75 6.66 -1.28
CA GLY A 211 -2.57 7.43 -0.86
C GLY A 211 -1.53 6.58 -0.15
N THR A 212 -0.26 6.75 -0.52
CA THR A 212 0.88 6.10 0.14
C THR A 212 1.96 7.06 0.57
N ILE A 213 2.33 7.00 1.85
CA ILE A 213 3.30 7.90 2.47
C ILE A 213 4.63 7.18 2.66
N ASN A 214 5.70 7.82 2.20
CA ASN A 214 7.07 7.40 2.49
C ASN A 214 7.93 8.59 2.89
N LYS A 215 9.11 8.32 3.47
CA LYS A 215 10.07 9.36 3.83
C LYS A 215 11.33 9.26 2.98
N SER A 216 11.76 10.40 2.43
CA SER A 216 13.00 10.52 1.66
C SER A 216 13.80 11.72 2.18
N ASN A 217 14.87 11.43 2.91
CA ASN A 217 15.65 12.44 3.64
C ASN A 217 14.74 13.25 4.59
N ASP A 218 14.70 14.58 4.42
CA ASP A 218 13.86 15.48 5.20
C ASP A 218 12.46 15.72 4.60
N ASN A 219 12.15 15.10 3.45
CA ASN A 219 10.85 15.23 2.81
C ASN A 219 9.99 13.99 3.05
N TYR A 220 8.69 14.22 3.13
CA TYR A 220 7.67 13.20 2.98
C TYR A 220 7.28 13.13 1.51
N LEU A 221 7.15 11.90 1.01
CA LEU A 221 6.62 11.58 -0.31
C LEU A 221 5.20 11.10 -0.14
N LEU A 222 4.33 11.52 -1.03
CA LEU A 222 2.97 11.02 -1.15
C LEU A 222 2.76 10.54 -2.58
N PHE A 223 2.55 9.23 -2.73
CA PHE A 223 2.10 8.62 -3.97
C PHE A 223 0.58 8.52 -3.93
N ILE A 224 -0.08 8.81 -5.05
CA ILE A 224 -1.54 8.82 -5.14
C ILE A 224 -2.00 8.32 -6.49
N LYS A 225 -3.22 7.80 -6.55
CA LYS A 225 -3.96 7.59 -7.80
C LYS A 225 -4.77 8.84 -8.14
N ASN A 226 -4.62 9.32 -9.36
CA ASN A 226 -5.58 10.25 -9.96
C ASN A 226 -6.73 9.43 -10.55
N GLU A 227 -7.90 9.52 -9.91
CA GLU A 227 -9.06 8.68 -10.19
C GLU A 227 -10.03 9.27 -11.21
N THR A 228 -9.71 10.44 -11.77
CA THR A 228 -10.54 11.13 -12.76
C THR A 228 -10.81 10.23 -13.97
N ARG A 229 -12.09 10.10 -14.30
CA ARG A 229 -12.63 9.22 -15.34
C ARG A 229 -12.60 9.86 -16.73
N TYR A 230 -12.85 11.18 -16.84
CA TYR A 230 -12.90 11.89 -18.12
C TYR A 230 -12.21 13.27 -18.08
N PRO A 231 -11.23 13.55 -18.97
CA PRO A 231 -10.49 12.54 -19.74
C PRO A 231 -9.79 11.57 -18.78
N PRO A 232 -9.67 10.27 -19.13
CA PRO A 232 -9.18 9.26 -18.20
C PRO A 232 -7.78 9.59 -17.74
N GLN A 233 -7.63 9.72 -16.42
CA GLN A 233 -6.33 9.80 -15.77
C GLN A 233 -5.92 8.40 -15.31
N LYS A 234 -6.61 7.85 -14.30
CA LYS A 234 -6.45 6.47 -13.78
C LYS A 234 -4.97 6.07 -13.66
N ASN A 235 -4.14 6.97 -13.16
CA ASN A 235 -2.68 6.83 -13.13
C ASN A 235 -2.12 7.17 -11.76
N ILE A 236 -0.93 6.65 -11.46
CA ILE A 236 -0.21 6.98 -10.23
C ILE A 236 0.62 8.25 -10.47
N ARG A 237 0.68 9.11 -9.45
CA ARG A 237 1.50 10.32 -9.42
C ARG A 237 2.18 10.44 -8.06
N ILE A 238 3.17 11.33 -7.98
CA ILE A 238 3.90 11.63 -6.74
C ILE A 238 3.87 13.12 -6.45
N THR A 239 3.81 13.47 -5.17
CA THR A 239 4.13 14.80 -4.64
C THR A 239 5.00 14.66 -3.39
N SER A 240 5.48 15.79 -2.86
CA SER A 240 6.27 15.83 -1.64
C SER A 240 5.96 17.05 -0.78
N THR A 241 6.32 16.96 0.49
CA THR A 241 6.25 18.07 1.45
C THR A 241 7.37 17.95 2.48
N LYS A 242 7.73 19.07 3.13
CA LYS A 242 8.59 19.08 4.32
C LYS A 242 7.82 18.87 5.63
N ASP A 243 6.49 19.01 5.58
CA ASP A 243 5.61 18.85 6.72
C ASP A 243 4.33 18.11 6.30
N LEU A 244 4.06 16.94 6.88
CA LEU A 244 2.89 16.12 6.56
C LEU A 244 1.56 16.86 6.76
N PHE A 245 1.53 17.89 7.60
CA PHE A 245 0.34 18.70 7.87
C PHE A 245 0.38 20.08 7.19
N GLY A 246 1.40 20.32 6.37
CA GLY A 246 1.57 21.54 5.59
C GLY A 246 1.19 21.37 4.13
N GLU A 247 1.60 22.33 3.31
CA GLU A 247 1.32 22.32 1.87
C GLU A 247 2.22 21.33 1.11
N PHE A 248 1.59 20.51 0.29
CA PHE A 248 2.28 19.65 -0.67
C PHE A 248 2.66 20.43 -1.92
N GLN A 249 3.81 20.07 -2.50
CA GLN A 249 4.22 20.56 -3.81
C GLN A 249 3.20 20.19 -4.89
N PRO A 250 3.19 20.87 -6.06
CA PRO A 250 2.36 20.45 -7.17
C PRO A 250 2.59 18.99 -7.55
N VAL A 251 1.51 18.25 -7.75
CA VAL A 251 1.57 16.84 -8.15
C VAL A 251 2.33 16.66 -9.47
N SER A 252 3.12 15.59 -9.58
CA SER A 252 3.86 15.25 -10.78
C SER A 252 2.95 14.93 -11.98
N LYS A 253 3.57 14.84 -13.17
CA LYS A 253 2.99 14.06 -14.28
C LYS A 253 2.84 12.58 -13.88
N PRO A 254 2.02 11.79 -14.61
CA PRO A 254 1.91 10.35 -14.38
C PRO A 254 3.27 9.67 -14.32
N ILE A 255 3.46 8.77 -13.34
CA ILE A 255 4.67 7.94 -13.23
C ILE A 255 4.50 6.57 -13.88
N THR A 256 3.26 6.20 -14.23
CA THR A 256 2.87 4.96 -14.89
C THR A 256 2.70 5.14 -16.41
N GLY A 257 2.73 4.04 -17.15
CA GLY A 257 2.52 4.03 -18.60
C GLY A 257 1.06 4.26 -19.02
N ASN A 258 0.76 4.03 -20.31
CA ASN A 258 -0.57 4.18 -20.89
C ASN A 258 -1.48 2.98 -20.58
N TYR A 259 -1.79 2.81 -19.30
CA TYR A 259 -2.70 1.81 -18.74
C TYR A 259 -3.27 2.34 -17.44
N TRP A 260 -4.37 1.76 -16.98
CA TRP A 260 -4.98 2.15 -15.71
C TRP A 260 -4.27 1.48 -14.55
N ALA A 261 -3.89 2.27 -13.56
CA ALA A 261 -3.14 1.85 -12.39
C ALA A 261 -3.82 2.32 -11.10
N GLU A 262 -3.78 1.51 -10.05
CA GLU A 262 -4.35 1.82 -8.73
C GLU A 262 -3.57 1.22 -7.58
N GLY A 263 -3.85 1.66 -6.36
CA GLY A 263 -3.25 1.10 -5.17
C GLY A 263 -1.73 1.12 -5.13
N PRO A 264 -1.08 2.30 -5.24
CA PRO A 264 0.37 2.36 -5.18
C PRO A 264 0.86 1.85 -3.84
N SER A 265 1.98 1.14 -3.81
CA SER A 265 2.74 0.88 -2.60
C SER A 265 4.21 1.10 -2.90
N SER A 266 4.86 1.93 -2.09
CA SER A 266 6.22 2.40 -2.38
C SER A 266 7.23 1.95 -1.32
N ILE A 267 8.42 1.60 -1.79
CA ILE A 267 9.54 1.21 -0.93
C ILE A 267 10.87 1.51 -1.63
N LYS A 268 11.88 1.88 -0.86
CA LYS A 268 13.24 2.06 -1.38
C LYS A 268 14.05 0.77 -1.24
N ILE A 269 14.45 0.16 -2.36
CA ILE A 269 15.28 -1.05 -2.43
C ILE A 269 16.65 -0.69 -3.03
N GLY A 270 17.68 -0.75 -2.19
CA GLY A 270 19.02 -0.30 -2.57
C GLY A 270 19.01 1.18 -2.96
N LYS A 271 19.38 1.49 -4.21
CA LYS A 271 19.45 2.86 -4.74
C LYS A 271 18.15 3.33 -5.41
N PHE A 272 17.15 2.46 -5.54
CA PHE A 272 15.94 2.75 -6.28
C PHE A 272 14.74 2.82 -5.34
N TRP A 273 13.84 3.74 -5.63
CA TRP A 273 12.44 3.65 -5.24
C TRP A 273 11.73 2.70 -6.19
N HIS A 274 10.92 1.81 -5.63
CA HIS A 274 9.99 0.96 -6.32
C HIS A 274 8.58 1.36 -5.91
N VAL A 275 7.67 1.43 -6.88
CA VAL A 275 6.24 1.66 -6.65
C VAL A 275 5.50 0.55 -7.36
N TYR A 276 4.83 -0.30 -6.59
CA TYR A 276 4.02 -1.42 -7.07
C TYR A 276 2.55 -0.99 -7.08
N PHE A 277 1.75 -1.49 -8.00
CA PHE A 277 0.36 -1.08 -8.18
C PHE A 277 -0.43 -2.13 -8.97
N ASP A 278 -1.76 -2.06 -8.90
CA ASP A 278 -2.68 -2.87 -9.70
C ASP A 278 -2.91 -2.26 -11.08
N LYS A 279 -2.68 -3.04 -12.15
CA LYS A 279 -3.07 -2.78 -13.54
C LYS A 279 -4.48 -3.33 -13.80
N TYR A 280 -5.48 -2.75 -13.13
CA TYR A 280 -6.78 -3.38 -12.88
C TYR A 280 -7.69 -3.62 -14.10
N MET A 281 -7.37 -3.04 -15.27
CA MET A 281 -8.08 -3.30 -16.54
C MET A 281 -7.48 -4.44 -17.37
N THR A 282 -6.37 -5.02 -16.92
CA THR A 282 -5.70 -6.13 -17.64
C THR A 282 -6.15 -7.48 -17.10
N THR A 283 -6.30 -8.46 -17.99
CA THR A 283 -6.50 -9.87 -17.63
C THR A 283 -5.14 -10.53 -17.38
N GLY A 284 -5.03 -11.39 -16.36
CA GLY A 284 -3.77 -12.07 -16.01
C GLY A 284 -3.01 -11.42 -14.84
N ASN A 285 -1.68 -11.25 -14.96
CA ASN A 285 -0.85 -10.67 -13.90
C ASN A 285 -1.19 -9.19 -13.69
N ARG A 286 -1.98 -8.91 -12.65
CA ARG A 286 -2.51 -7.57 -12.35
C ARG A 286 -1.47 -6.67 -11.69
N MET A 287 -0.37 -7.19 -11.17
CA MET A 287 0.62 -6.34 -10.52
C MET A 287 1.58 -5.72 -11.54
N GLY A 288 1.71 -4.40 -11.47
CA GLY A 288 2.73 -3.61 -12.17
C GLY A 288 3.71 -2.99 -11.19
N ALA A 289 4.84 -2.52 -11.70
CA ALA A 289 5.76 -1.70 -10.92
C ALA A 289 6.54 -0.74 -11.80
N VAL A 290 6.85 0.43 -11.22
CA VAL A 290 7.82 1.38 -11.75
C VAL A 290 8.94 1.57 -10.74
N LYS A 291 10.13 1.93 -11.22
CA LYS A 291 11.24 2.29 -10.35
C LYS A 291 11.94 3.57 -10.77
N SER A 292 12.53 4.27 -9.80
CA SER A 292 13.27 5.51 -10.02
C SER A 292 14.44 5.65 -9.05
N LYS A 293 15.55 6.27 -9.48
CA LYS A 293 16.65 6.64 -8.58
C LYS A 293 16.47 8.02 -7.96
N ASP A 294 15.79 8.92 -8.67
CA ASP A 294 15.75 10.36 -8.42
C ASP A 294 14.34 10.89 -8.13
N LEU A 295 13.32 10.02 -8.16
CA LEU A 295 11.89 10.32 -8.01
C LEU A 295 11.30 11.18 -9.15
N ILE A 296 12.07 11.36 -10.23
CA ILE A 296 11.70 12.18 -11.39
C ILE A 296 11.55 11.29 -12.62
N ASN A 297 12.58 10.48 -12.90
CA ASN A 297 12.64 9.59 -14.05
C ASN A 297 12.23 8.18 -13.63
N TRP A 298 11.15 7.67 -14.23
CA TRP A 298 10.54 6.40 -13.88
C TRP A 298 10.69 5.37 -15.01
N GLU A 299 11.19 4.18 -14.68
CA GLU A 299 11.27 3.01 -15.56
C GLU A 299 10.14 2.04 -15.20
N ASP A 300 9.30 1.68 -16.17
CA ASP A 300 8.35 0.57 -16.02
C ASP A 300 9.12 -0.75 -16.00
N ILE A 301 8.90 -1.53 -14.94
CA ILE A 301 9.54 -2.83 -14.71
C ILE A 301 8.49 -3.93 -14.52
N SER A 302 7.25 -3.71 -14.97
CA SER A 302 6.15 -4.67 -14.83
C SER A 302 6.48 -6.03 -15.44
N ASP A 303 7.23 -6.08 -16.55
CA ASP A 303 7.64 -7.34 -17.18
C ASP A 303 8.78 -8.07 -16.43
N LYS A 304 9.31 -7.48 -15.35
CA LYS A 304 10.43 -8.00 -14.56
C LYS A 304 10.01 -8.48 -13.18
N ILE A 305 8.74 -8.34 -12.81
CA ILE A 305 8.22 -8.73 -11.50
C ILE A 305 7.28 -9.93 -11.63
N ASN A 306 7.31 -10.81 -10.63
CA ASN A 306 6.38 -11.91 -10.49
C ASN A 306 5.65 -11.76 -9.16
N PHE A 307 4.34 -11.81 -9.18
CA PHE A 307 3.49 -11.72 -8.00
C PHE A 307 2.60 -12.96 -7.87
N PRO A 308 2.09 -13.27 -6.66
CA PRO A 308 1.07 -14.27 -6.51
C PRO A 308 -0.13 -14.01 -7.41
N GLU A 309 -0.68 -15.08 -7.97
CA GLU A 309 -1.87 -14.99 -8.82
C GLU A 309 -3.04 -14.39 -8.03
N ASN A 310 -3.81 -13.51 -8.69
CA ASN A 310 -4.96 -12.82 -8.11
C ASN A 310 -4.65 -11.92 -6.89
N ALA A 311 -3.38 -11.66 -6.58
CA ALA A 311 -3.06 -10.64 -5.59
C ALA A 311 -3.51 -9.27 -6.07
N LEU A 312 -4.14 -8.53 -5.17
CA LEU A 312 -4.65 -7.17 -5.38
C LEU A 312 -4.09 -6.23 -4.31
N HIS A 313 -4.35 -4.94 -4.48
CA HIS A 313 -3.88 -3.83 -3.66
C HIS A 313 -3.65 -4.16 -2.18
N GLY A 314 -2.46 -3.80 -1.71
CA GLY A 314 -2.11 -3.73 -0.31
C GLY A 314 -0.75 -3.07 -0.16
N SER A 315 0.08 -3.51 0.80
CA SER A 315 1.31 -2.78 1.14
C SER A 315 2.55 -3.63 1.12
N ILE A 316 3.66 -3.05 0.66
CA ILE A 316 4.98 -3.64 0.71
C ILE A 316 5.81 -2.98 1.79
N PHE A 317 6.37 -3.81 2.68
CA PHE A 317 7.16 -3.34 3.81
C PHE A 317 8.37 -4.24 4.07
N ARG A 318 9.37 -3.67 4.74
CA ARG A 318 10.61 -4.35 5.07
C ARG A 318 10.49 -5.09 6.41
N VAL A 319 11.02 -6.30 6.47
CA VAL A 319 11.16 -7.07 7.72
C VAL A 319 12.57 -7.63 7.87
N LYS A 320 12.96 -7.93 9.11
CA LYS A 320 14.18 -8.70 9.39
C LYS A 320 14.00 -10.14 8.91
N GLN A 321 15.08 -10.76 8.44
CA GLN A 321 15.03 -12.16 8.00
C GLN A 321 14.50 -13.16 9.05
N ASN A 322 14.72 -12.90 10.35
CA ASN A 322 14.19 -13.78 11.39
C ASN A 322 12.65 -13.75 11.51
N VAL A 323 12.00 -12.66 11.10
CA VAL A 323 10.54 -12.59 10.97
C VAL A 323 10.09 -13.47 9.81
N LEU A 324 10.71 -13.31 8.64
CA LEU A 324 10.42 -14.14 7.47
C LEU A 324 10.62 -15.64 7.78
N LYS A 325 11.72 -16.01 8.45
CA LYS A 325 12.00 -17.41 8.80
C LYS A 325 10.85 -18.05 9.60
N LYS A 326 10.30 -17.33 10.59
CA LYS A 326 9.16 -17.82 11.37
C LYS A 326 7.90 -18.00 10.52
N LEU A 327 7.67 -17.10 9.56
CA LEU A 327 6.53 -17.21 8.64
C LEU A 327 6.69 -18.40 7.67
N LEU A 328 7.91 -18.71 7.25
CA LEU A 328 8.20 -19.87 6.40
C LEU A 328 8.06 -21.22 7.13
N GLU A 329 8.05 -21.22 8.47
CA GLU A 329 7.80 -22.43 9.27
C GLU A 329 6.30 -22.77 9.35
N LEU A 330 5.41 -21.87 8.92
CA LEU A 330 3.97 -22.12 8.79
C LEU A 330 3.72 -23.03 7.58
N LYS A 331 3.10 -24.19 7.84
CA LYS A 331 2.81 -25.20 6.83
C LYS A 331 1.44 -25.05 6.19
#